data_AF-A0A661F3V6-F1
#
_entry.id   AF-A0A661F3V6-F1
#
_cell.length_a   1.000
_cell.length_b   1.000
_cell.length_c   1.000
_cell.angle_alpha   90.00
_cell.angle_beta   90.00
_cell.angle_gamma   90.00
#
_symmetry.space_group_name_H-M   'P 1'
#
loop_
_entity.id
_entity.type
_entity.pdbx_description
1 polymer ?
#
loop_
_entity_poly.entity_id
_entity_poly.type
_entity_poly.pdbx_seq_one_letter_code
_entity_poly.pdbx_strand_id
1 'polypeptide(L)' 'MSKAIKLSEALINDAATNGLAQHRSVPKQIEYWARIGKIADENPDLTLGFIKGILIGIEESKAGELSEYQFG' A
#
# COMPACT_ATOMS: atom_id res chain seq x y z
N MET A 1 -2.85 2.60 -19.85
CA MET A 1 -2.85 1.42 -20.72
C MET A 1 -2.56 0.20 -19.86
N SER A 2 -3.36 -0.87 -19.97
CA SER A 2 -3.10 -2.13 -19.29
C SER A 2 -2.22 -3.04 -20.17
N LYS A 3 -1.33 -3.82 -19.55
CA LYS A 3 -0.53 -4.85 -20.22
C LYS A 3 -0.77 -6.18 -19.51
N ALA A 4 -1.14 -7.20 -20.26
CA ALA A 4 -1.29 -8.54 -19.69
C ALA A 4 0.08 -9.10 -19.32
N ILE A 5 0.21 -9.61 -18.10
CA ILE A 5 1.40 -10.29 -17.59
C ILE A 5 1.00 -11.62 -16.98
N LYS A 6 1.86 -12.63 -17.10
CA LYS A 6 1.66 -13.93 -16.45
C LYS A 6 2.28 -13.89 -15.06
N LEU A 7 1.50 -14.22 -14.04
CA LEU A 7 1.95 -14.35 -12.65
C LEU A 7 1.82 -15.80 -12.20
N SER A 8 2.53 -16.18 -11.14
CA SER A 8 2.37 -17.50 -10.55
C SER A 8 0.99 -17.65 -9.92
N GLU A 9 0.41 -18.85 -10.00
CA GLU A 9 -0.87 -19.15 -9.35
C GLU A 9 -0.79 -18.94 -7.83
N ALA A 10 0.34 -19.26 -7.21
CA ALA A 10 0.59 -19.01 -5.79
C ALA A 10 0.40 -17.53 -5.42
N LEU A 11 1.02 -16.62 -6.17
CA LEU A 11 0.89 -15.17 -5.91
C LEU A 11 -0.55 -14.69 -6.11
N ILE A 12 -1.24 -15.20 -7.14
CA ILE A 12 -2.63 -14.86 -7.42
C ILE A 12 -3.54 -15.31 -6.26
N ASN A 13 -3.34 -16.53 -5.76
CA ASN A 13 -4.11 -17.10 -4.65
C ASN A 13 -3.86 -16.32 -3.35
N ASP A 14 -2.59 -16.01 -3.03
CA ASP A 14 -2.24 -15.21 -1.85
C ASP A 14 -2.86 -13.82 -1.91
N ALA A 15 -2.82 -13.19 -3.09
CA ALA A 15 -3.44 -11.89 -3.32
C ALA A 15 -4.96 -11.93 -3.22
N ALA A 16 -5.61 -13.04 -3.60
CA ALA A 16 -7.05 -13.21 -3.45
C ALA A 16 -7.46 -13.25 -1.98
N THR A 17 -6.82 -14.10 -1.18
CA THR A 17 -7.13 -14.21 0.26
C THR A 17 -6.85 -12.90 1.00
N ASN A 18 -5.68 -12.30 0.79
CA ASN A 18 -5.30 -11.05 1.45
C ASN A 18 -6.08 -9.84 0.94
N GLY A 19 -6.41 -9.82 -0.36
CA GLY A 19 -7.18 -8.76 -0.99
C GLY A 19 -8.59 -8.72 -0.43
N LEU A 20 -9.27 -9.87 -0.36
CA LEU A 20 -10.60 -9.97 0.24
C LEU A 20 -10.63 -9.46 1.68
N ALA A 21 -9.67 -9.88 2.52
CA ALA A 21 -9.58 -9.43 3.90
C ALA A 21 -9.34 -7.92 4.05
N GLN A 22 -8.74 -7.27 3.05
CA GLN A 22 -8.42 -5.84 3.05
C GLN A 22 -9.33 -5.03 2.11
N HIS A 23 -10.44 -5.61 1.65
CA HIS A 23 -11.38 -4.99 0.72
C HIS A 23 -10.73 -4.48 -0.58
N ARG A 24 -9.81 -5.26 -1.15
CA ARG A 24 -9.15 -5.00 -2.44
C ARG A 24 -9.40 -6.15 -3.43
N SER A 25 -9.50 -5.82 -4.71
CA SER A 25 -9.46 -6.82 -5.78
C SER A 25 -8.07 -7.46 -5.88
N VAL A 26 -7.96 -8.64 -6.49
CA VAL A 26 -6.67 -9.33 -6.70
C VAL A 26 -5.62 -8.42 -7.37
N PRO A 27 -5.92 -7.73 -8.50
CA PRO A 27 -4.95 -6.81 -9.09
C PRO A 27 -4.57 -5.66 -8.17
N LYS A 28 -5.54 -5.07 -7.43
CA LYS A 28 -5.27 -3.99 -6.48
C LYS A 28 -4.39 -4.43 -5.31
N GLN A 29 -4.54 -5.66 -4.85
CA GLN A 29 -3.70 -6.21 -3.79
C GLN A 29 -2.26 -6.43 -4.27
N ILE A 30 -2.07 -6.87 -5.51
CA ILE A 30 -0.74 -7.03 -6.13
C ILE A 30 -0.10 -5.66 -6.38
N GLU A 31 -0.85 -4.68 -6.90
CA GLU A 31 -0.39 -3.29 -7.04
C GLU A 31 0.04 -2.70 -5.70
N TYR A 32 -0.73 -2.96 -4.63
CA TYR A 32 -0.42 -2.52 -3.28
C TYR A 32 0.92 -3.10 -2.80
N TRP A 33 1.13 -4.42 -2.92
CA TRP A 33 2.39 -5.05 -2.54
C TRP A 33 3.57 -4.54 -3.36
N ALA A 34 3.41 -4.39 -4.68
CA ALA A 34 4.45 -3.87 -5.55
C ALA A 34 4.84 -2.43 -5.18
N ARG A 35 3.85 -1.57 -4.93
CA ARG A 35 4.08 -0.17 -4.53
C ARG A 35 4.77 -0.07 -3.18
N ILE A 36 4.29 -0.81 -2.18
CA ILE A 36 4.87 -0.81 -0.84
C ILE A 36 6.28 -1.40 -0.86
N GLY A 37 6.50 -2.49 -1.58
CA GLY A 37 7.81 -3.11 -1.73
C GLY A 37 8.83 -2.17 -2.36
N LYS A 38 8.42 -1.44 -3.42
CA LYS A 38 9.27 -0.40 -4.02
C LYS A 38 9.64 0.71 -3.03
N ILE A 39 8.67 1.23 -2.28
CA ILE A 39 8.93 2.29 -1.29
C ILE A 39 9.89 1.78 -0.20
N ALA A 40 9.69 0.55 0.29
CA ALA A 40 10.56 -0.05 1.30
C ALA A 40 11.99 -0.28 0.78
N ASP A 41 12.15 -0.67 -0.48
CA ASP A 41 13.46 -0.87 -1.11
C ASP A 41 14.21 0.47 -1.30
N GLU A 42 13.48 1.53 -1.70
CA GLU A 42 14.03 2.88 -1.85
C GLU A 42 14.32 3.57 -0.51
N ASN A 43 13.70 3.12 0.59
CA ASN A 43 13.80 3.73 1.93
C ASN A 43 13.99 2.63 3.00
N PRO A 44 15.16 1.95 3.01
CA PRO A 44 15.40 0.74 3.81
C PRO A 44 15.43 0.98 5.33
N ASP A 45 15.61 2.23 5.75
CA ASP A 45 15.58 2.69 7.13
C ASP A 45 14.14 2.86 7.66
N LEU A 46 13.15 2.96 6.78
CA LEU A 46 11.77 3.16 7.16
C LEU A 46 11.06 1.81 7.36
N THR A 47 10.49 1.62 8.55
CA THR A 47 9.67 0.44 8.81
C THR A 47 8.40 0.46 7.96
N LEU A 48 7.87 -0.74 7.64
CA LEU A 48 6.62 -0.87 6.89
C LEU A 48 5.45 -0.12 7.54
N GLY A 49 5.36 -0.14 8.87
CA GLY A 49 4.33 0.59 9.61
C GLY A 49 4.43 2.11 9.40
N PHE A 50 5.66 2.64 9.43
CA PHE A 50 5.92 4.06 9.22
C PHE A 50 5.57 4.50 7.79
N ILE A 51 5.96 3.71 6.78
CA ILE A 51 5.60 3.95 5.37
C ILE A 51 4.06 4.03 5.21
N LYS A 52 3.33 3.08 5.80
CA LYS A 52 1.85 3.09 5.75
C LYS A 52 1.28 4.34 6.41
N GLY A 53 1.80 4.71 7.57
CA GLY A 53 1.39 5.92 8.30
C GLY A 53 1.58 7.18 7.47
N ILE A 54 2.73 7.36 6.82
CA ILE A 54 2.99 8.49 5.92
C ILE A 54 1.98 8.50 4.77
N LEU A 55 1.75 7.36 4.11
CA LEU A 55 0.82 7.29 2.98
C LEU A 55 -0.61 7.66 3.38
N ILE A 56 -1.06 7.23 4.56
CA ILE A 56 -2.36 7.61 5.12
C ILE A 56 -2.40 9.12 5.39
N GLY A 57 -1.38 9.64 6.09
CA GLY A 57 -1.30 11.07 6.42
C GLY A 57 -1.28 11.99 5.19
N ILE A 58 -0.68 11.55 4.08
CA ILE A 58 -0.74 12.28 2.80
C ILE A 58 -2.18 12.35 2.27
N GLU A 59 -2.95 11.28 2.36
CA GLU A 59 -4.35 11.28 1.90
C GLU A 59 -5.27 12.04 2.86
N GLU A 60 -5.06 11.94 4.18
CA GLU A 60 -5.74 12.75 5.19
C GLU A 60 -5.51 14.25 4.95
N SER A 61 -4.25 14.63 4.66
CA SER A 61 -3.89 16.01 4.31
C SER A 61 -4.63 16.51 3.07
N LYS A 62 -4.75 15.69 2.03
CA LYS A 62 -5.51 16.04 0.81
C LYS A 62 -7.00 16.12 1.06
N ALA A 63 -7.52 15.30 1.97
CA ALA A 63 -8.92 15.32 2.37
C ALA A 63 -9.26 16.52 3.28
N GLY A 64 -8.26 17.25 3.79
CA GLY A 64 -8.45 18.33 4.75
C GLY A 64 -8.62 17.85 6.19
N GLU A 65 -8.40 16.56 6.46
CA GLU A 65 -8.48 15.92 7.78
C GLU A 65 -7.19 16.18 8.57
N LEU A 66 -6.89 17.46 8.81
CA LEU A 66 -5.70 17.91 9.52
C LEU A 66 -6.06 18.47 10.89
N SER A 67 -5.14 18.31 11.84
CA SER A 67 -5.21 18.97 13.15
C SER A 67 -3.95 19.81 13.36
N GLU A 68 -4.09 20.92 14.08
CA GLU A 68 -2.93 21.69 14.49
C GLU A 68 -2.05 20.85 15.41
N TYR A 69 -0.75 20.82 15.10
CA TYR A 69 0.23 20.20 15.97
C TYR A 69 0.29 20.95 17.30
N GLN A 70 -0.13 20.28 18.37
CA GLN A 70 -0.01 20.80 19.73
C GLN A 70 1.28 20.24 20.33
N PHE A 71 2.30 21.09 20.40
CA PHE A 71 3.53 20.79 21.12
C PHE A 71 3.29 20.88 22.63
N GLY A 72 3.82 19.93 23.38
CA GLY A 72 3.85 19.92 24.85
C GLY A 72 5.23 19.53 25.33
#